data_AF-A0A6C0BK14-F1
#
_entry.id   AF-A0A6C0BK14-F1
#
_cell.length_a   1.000
_cell.length_b   1.000
_cell.length_c   1.000
_cell.angle_alpha   90.00
_cell.angle_beta   90.00
_cell.angle_gamma   90.00
#
_symmetry.space_group_name_H-M   'P 1'
#
loop_
_entity.id
_entity.type
_entity.pdbx_description
1 polymer ?
#
loop_
_entity_poly.entity_id
_entity_poly.type
_entity_poly.pdbx_seq_one_letter_code
_entity_poly.pdbx_strand_id
1 'polypeptide(L)' 'MDGVDSIVKSVVQKFLERAAFGKKKYGTDLDRTDLSVLDWIQHAQEEHMDAILYLEKLKQVYTNEKKIS' A
#
# COMPACT_ATOMS: atom_id res chain seq x y z
N MET A 1 -1.81 -18.20 14.09
CA MET A 1 -0.72 -18.15 13.09
C MET A 1 0.49 -18.72 13.78
N ASP A 2 0.56 -20.03 13.79
CA ASP A 2 1.57 -20.76 14.58
C ASP A 2 2.75 -21.04 13.66
N GLY A 3 3.97 -20.82 14.15
CA GLY A 3 5.21 -21.01 13.36
C GLY A 3 5.74 -19.79 12.61
N VAL A 4 5.15 -18.60 12.76
CA VAL A 4 5.69 -17.35 12.19
C VAL A 4 5.99 -16.31 13.28
N ASP A 5 7.04 -15.52 13.06
CA ASP A 5 7.49 -14.48 14.00
C ASP A 5 6.53 -13.29 14.10
N SER A 6 6.83 -12.37 15.02
CA SER A 6 6.02 -11.19 15.28
C SER A 6 6.00 -10.18 14.13
N ILE A 7 7.07 -10.10 13.32
CA ILE A 7 7.15 -9.20 12.17
C ILE A 7 6.22 -9.69 11.06
N VAL A 8 6.27 -10.99 10.75
CA VAL A 8 5.36 -11.60 9.78
C VAL A 8 3.91 -11.39 10.21
N LYS A 9 3.59 -11.64 11.49
CA LYS A 9 2.25 -11.39 12.04
C LYS A 9 1.80 -9.94 11.87
N SER A 10 2.69 -8.98 12.16
CA SER A 10 2.40 -7.55 12.01
C SER A 10 2.12 -7.16 10.56
N VAL A 11 2.91 -7.67 9.62
CA VAL A 11 2.71 -7.41 8.19
C VAL A 11 1.40 -8.01 7.69
N VAL A 12 1.07 -9.25 8.09
CA VAL A 12 -0.22 -9.85 7.73
C VAL A 12 -1.38 -9.07 8.32
N GLN A 13 -1.28 -8.64 9.58
CA GLN A 13 -2.31 -7.82 10.21
C GLN A 13 -2.57 -6.51 9.44
N LYS A 14 -1.51 -5.85 8.94
CA LYS A 14 -1.66 -4.67 8.07
C LYS A 14 -2.39 -4.98 6.75
N PHE A 15 -2.13 -6.14 6.15
CA PHE A 15 -2.88 -6.57 4.96
C PHE A 15 -4.37 -6.77 5.26
N LEU A 16 -4.69 -7.41 6.38
CA LEU A 16 -6.08 -7.63 6.81
C LEU A 16 -6.81 -6.31 7.07
N GLU A 17 -6.16 -5.36 7.75
CA GLU A 17 -6.73 -4.04 8.02
C GLU A 17 -6.97 -3.24 6.74
N ARG A 18 -6.01 -3.26 5.80
CA ARG A 18 -6.18 -2.61 4.49
C ARG A 18 -7.32 -3.25 3.68
N ALA A 19 -7.45 -4.56 3.70
CA ALA A 19 -8.55 -5.26 3.02
C ALA A 19 -9.91 -4.87 3.63
N ALA A 20 -10.02 -4.85 4.96
CA ALA A 20 -11.24 -4.43 5.65
C ALA A 20 -11.60 -2.96 5.35
N PHE A 21 -10.61 -2.08 5.31
CA PHE A 21 -10.82 -0.67 4.93
C PHE A 21 -11.29 -0.53 3.49
N GLY A 22 -10.65 -1.24 2.54
CA GLY A 22 -11.06 -1.25 1.14
C GLY A 22 -12.52 -1.72 0.98
N LYS A 23 -12.87 -2.83 1.63
CA LYS A 23 -14.24 -3.36 1.64
C LYS A 23 -15.26 -2.37 2.20
N LYS A 24 -14.92 -1.66 3.27
CA LYS A 24 -15.77 -0.60 3.84
C LYS A 24 -15.91 0.60 2.89
N LYS A 25 -14.83 0.99 2.20
CA LYS A 25 -14.80 2.16 1.30
C LYS A 25 -15.58 1.93 0.00
N TYR A 26 -15.43 0.74 -0.59
CA TYR A 26 -15.99 0.44 -1.91
C TYR A 26 -17.23 -0.46 -1.87
N GLY A 27 -17.62 -0.95 -0.69
CA GLY A 27 -18.72 -1.91 -0.53
C GLY A 27 -18.40 -3.32 -1.05
N THR A 28 -17.20 -3.52 -1.58
CA THR A 28 -16.70 -4.76 -2.20
C THR A 28 -15.20 -4.85 -2.01
N ASP A 29 -14.63 -6.04 -2.21
CA ASP A 29 -13.19 -6.32 -2.16
C ASP A 29 -12.65 -6.63 -3.56
N LEU A 30 -11.57 -7.41 -3.67
CA LEU A 30 -10.99 -7.76 -4.97
C LEU A 30 -11.85 -8.79 -5.75
N ASP A 31 -12.87 -9.39 -5.13
CA ASP A 31 -13.83 -10.27 -5.81
C ASP A 31 -14.91 -9.48 -6.59
N ARG A 32 -14.77 -8.15 -6.69
CA ARG A 32 -15.64 -7.28 -7.46
C ARG A 32 -15.60 -7.61 -8.96
N THR A 33 -16.75 -7.52 -9.61
CA THR A 33 -16.92 -7.87 -11.04
C THR A 33 -17.26 -6.67 -11.93
N ASP A 34 -17.22 -5.45 -11.36
CA ASP A 34 -17.65 -4.20 -11.99
C ASP A 34 -16.51 -3.42 -12.66
N LEU A 35 -15.26 -3.84 -12.49
CA LEU A 35 -14.09 -3.22 -13.12
C LEU A 35 -13.62 -4.01 -14.35
N SER A 36 -13.22 -3.28 -15.40
CA SER A 36 -12.51 -3.87 -16.54
C SER A 36 -11.03 -4.12 -16.22
N VAL A 37 -10.37 -4.93 -17.04
CA VAL A 37 -8.90 -5.15 -16.94
C VAL A 37 -8.14 -3.83 -17.05
N LEU A 38 -8.60 -2.88 -17.87
CA LEU A 38 -7.96 -1.57 -18.01
C LEU A 38 -8.10 -0.73 -16.73
N ASP A 39 -9.25 -0.77 -16.05
CA ASP A 39 -9.44 -0.05 -14.79
C ASP A 39 -8.50 -0.58 -13.71
N TRP A 40 -8.30 -1.91 -13.64
CA TRP A 40 -7.33 -2.52 -12.74
C TRP A 40 -5.90 -2.05 -13.01
N ILE A 41 -5.49 -1.98 -14.28
CA ILE A 41 -4.17 -1.49 -14.67
C ILE A 41 -4.01 -0.02 -14.27
N GLN A 42 -5.02 0.81 -14.56
CA GLN A 42 -5.02 2.23 -14.23
C GLN A 42 -4.89 2.45 -12.71
N HIS A 43 -5.69 1.76 -11.90
CA HIS A 43 -5.58 1.85 -10.44
C HIS A 43 -4.23 1.37 -9.92
N ALA A 44 -3.66 0.31 -10.49
CA ALA A 44 -2.33 -0.14 -10.13
C ALA A 44 -1.26 0.92 -10.47
N GLN A 45 -1.35 1.57 -11.63
CA GLN A 45 -0.45 2.65 -12.02
C GLN A 45 -0.55 3.84 -11.05
N GLU A 46 -1.77 4.23 -10.68
CA GLU A 46 -2.04 5.30 -9.71
C GLU A 46 -1.40 5.02 -8.34
N GLU A 47 -1.61 3.83 -7.78
CA GLU A 47 -1.01 3.44 -6.50
C GLU A 47 0.54 3.39 -6.56
N HIS A 48 1.12 3.03 -7.71
CA HIS A 48 2.58 3.08 -7.89
C HIS A 48 3.10 4.52 -8.02
N MET A 49 2.34 5.44 -8.62
CA MET A 49 2.70 6.87 -8.63
C MET A 49 2.75 7.43 -7.21
N ASP A 50 1.77 7.10 -6.36
CA ASP A 50 1.77 7.48 -4.95
C ASP A 50 3.01 6.92 -4.23
N ALA A 51 3.36 5.66 -4.46
CA ALA A 51 4.57 5.06 -3.91
C ALA A 51 5.85 5.82 -4.32
N ILE A 52 5.96 6.23 -5.59
CA ILE A 52 7.08 7.04 -6.09
C ILE A 52 7.15 8.40 -5.37
N LEU A 53 6.03 9.07 -5.15
CA LEU A 53 5.99 10.34 -4.41
C LEU A 53 6.50 10.19 -2.97
N TYR A 54 6.13 9.12 -2.28
CA TYR A 54 6.66 8.81 -0.96
C TYR A 54 8.18 8.58 -0.98
N LEU A 55 8.68 7.82 -1.95
CA LEU A 55 10.13 7.59 -2.10
C LEU A 55 10.89 8.89 -2.36
N GLU A 56 10.37 9.76 -3.23
CA GLU A 56 10.98 11.05 -3.51
C GLU A 56 11.01 11.95 -2.27
N LYS A 57 9.92 11.98 -1.49
CA LYS A 57 9.90 12.69 -0.21
C LYS A 57 10.94 12.17 0.77
N LEU A 58 11.07 10.84 0.91
CA LEU A 58 12.06 10.22 1.79
C LEU A 58 13.50 10.55 1.37
N LYS A 59 13.80 10.52 0.06
CA LYS A 59 15.11 10.93 -0.47
C LYS A 59 15.45 12.37 -0.10
N GLN A 60 14.48 13.29 -0.21
CA GLN A 60 14.68 14.68 0.17
C GLN A 60 14.95 14.85 1.66
N VAL A 61 14.17 14.17 2.52
CA VAL A 61 14.36 14.19 3.98
C VAL A 61 15.77 13.69 4.33
N TYR A 62 16.16 12.52 3.85
CA TYR A 62 17.48 11.93 4.12
C TYR A 62 18.64 12.82 3.63
N THR A 63 18.50 13.41 2.44
CA THR A 63 19.54 14.31 1.89
C THR A 63 19.65 15.60 2.69
N ASN A 64 18.53 16.15 3.16
CA ASN A 64 18.52 17.36 3.98
C ASN A 64 19.08 17.11 5.38
N GLU A 65 18.80 15.96 6.00
CA GLU A 65 19.43 15.55 7.27
C GLU A 65 20.95 15.50 7.13
N LYS A 66 21.47 14.94 6.03
CA LYS A 66 22.91 14.91 5.73
C LYS A 66 23.57 16.26 5.46
N LYS A 67 22.80 17.30 5.13
CA LYS A 67 23.33 18.66 4.93
C LYS A 67 23.50 19.42 6.25
N ILE A 68 22.86 18.95 7.32
CA ILE A 68 22.86 19.59 8.64
C ILE A 68 23.82 18.88 9.62
N SER A 69 24.17 17.62 9.35
CA SER A 69 25.21 16.84 10.06
C SER A 69 26.61 17.08 9.49
#